data_AF-A0A7X8LHV2-F1
#
_entry.id   AF-A0A7X8LHV2-F1
#
_cell.length_a   1.000
_cell.length_b   1.000
_cell.length_c   1.000
_cell.angle_alpha   90.00
_cell.angle_beta   90.00
_cell.angle_gamma   90.00
#
_symmetry.space_group_name_H-M   'P 1'
#
loop_
_entity.id
_entity.type
_entity.pdbx_description
1 polymer ?
#
loop_
_entity_poly.entity_id
_entity_poly.type
_entity_poly.pdbx_seq_one_letter_code
_entity_poly.pdbx_strand_id
1 'polypeptide(L)'
;MIGNTNYLILPYITGILLAITALSACGQAAWPPDDNQLKAYLMGEFIAFEGYDRAITRRLKDGGVTDEQLRRVLVSVYAEAEAAHEQAKDQYERMVSTLRRENAIYELGVCADAETKGFLLDVAADATKDDFLRTIAVSSYLHIADAQEAKEILTRFLVGNDKMDSDSRSSILRHAHTVYIEADLEKKRAIIESLHVTLANEDAKWLFRVYDNILSRLSQQYADSRQRRDILKRLINATPTCLADELALPDLKARLTQLQKFTPITNITTNLTALNSRDFSQPPPGGDAVAADASPASHLPPHAPAATPLRGFWLYAIGGVVVLSMATAGVWMYRKRRK
;
A
#
# COMPACT_ATOMS: atom_id res chain seq x y z
N MET A 1 -25.33 -7.10 45.92
CA MET A 1 -24.35 -8.20 45.81
C MET A 1 -24.65 -8.97 44.54
N ILE A 2 -23.65 -9.02 43.64
CA ILE A 2 -23.43 -9.96 42.53
C ILE A 2 -24.54 -9.96 41.45
N GLY A 3 -24.39 -9.40 40.25
CA GLY A 3 -23.20 -9.28 39.40
C GLY A 3 -23.28 -10.33 38.29
N ASN A 4 -24.09 -10.07 37.25
CA ASN A 4 -24.27 -10.98 36.11
C ASN A 4 -23.49 -10.43 34.90
N THR A 5 -22.20 -10.71 34.87
CA THR A 5 -21.36 -10.64 33.68
C THR A 5 -21.25 -12.05 33.14
N ASN A 6 -21.56 -12.27 31.85
CA ASN A 6 -20.86 -13.22 30.98
C ASN A 6 -21.29 -13.08 29.51
N TYR A 7 -20.38 -12.44 28.76
CA TYR A 7 -19.88 -12.85 27.44
C TYR A 7 -20.76 -12.73 26.18
N LEU A 8 -20.65 -11.53 25.60
CA LEU A 8 -20.53 -11.30 24.16
C LEU A 8 -19.38 -12.14 23.54
N ILE A 9 -19.68 -13.33 23.03
CA ILE A 9 -18.80 -14.09 22.10
C ILE A 9 -19.67 -14.62 20.95
N LEU A 10 -20.47 -13.77 20.32
CA LEU A 10 -21.36 -14.19 19.22
C LEU A 10 -21.20 -13.52 17.85
N PRO A 11 -20.38 -12.46 17.62
CA PRO A 11 -20.13 -12.00 16.25
C PRO A 11 -18.89 -12.62 15.59
N TYR A 12 -17.97 -13.23 16.36
CA TYR A 12 -16.76 -13.84 15.78
C TYR A 12 -16.99 -15.25 15.24
N ILE A 13 -17.96 -15.98 15.79
CA ILE A 13 -18.21 -17.37 15.40
C ILE A 13 -19.09 -17.44 14.13
N THR A 14 -19.93 -16.44 13.87
CA THR A 14 -20.79 -16.40 12.67
C THR A 14 -20.03 -16.10 11.38
N GLY A 15 -18.99 -15.27 11.41
CA GLY A 15 -18.11 -15.06 10.25
C GLY A 15 -17.27 -16.31 9.92
N ILE A 16 -16.79 -17.01 10.95
CA ILE A 16 -16.04 -18.27 10.79
C ILE A 16 -16.94 -19.39 10.27
N LEU A 17 -18.20 -19.49 10.73
CA LEU A 17 -19.13 -20.50 10.22
C LEU A 17 -19.62 -20.22 8.80
N LEU A 18 -19.66 -18.97 8.33
CA LEU A 18 -20.03 -18.67 6.94
C LEU A 18 -18.91 -18.97 5.94
N ALA A 19 -17.65 -18.76 6.32
CA ALA A 19 -16.51 -19.20 5.52
C ALA A 19 -16.42 -20.74 5.44
N ILE A 20 -16.76 -21.44 6.53
CA ILE A 20 -16.77 -22.92 6.55
C ILE A 20 -18.02 -23.49 5.83
N THR A 21 -19.17 -22.81 5.89
CA THR A 21 -20.38 -23.30 5.20
C THR A 21 -20.38 -23.00 3.70
N ALA A 22 -19.73 -21.93 3.24
CA ALA A 22 -19.45 -21.73 1.81
C ALA A 22 -18.54 -22.83 1.24
N LEU A 23 -17.57 -23.32 2.02
CA LEU A 23 -16.80 -24.52 1.67
C LEU A 23 -17.60 -25.83 1.77
N SER A 24 -18.66 -25.88 2.57
CA SER A 24 -19.44 -27.12 2.78
C SER A 24 -20.51 -27.37 1.71
N ALA A 25 -20.85 -26.36 0.90
CA ALA A 25 -21.80 -26.51 -0.22
C ALA A 25 -21.15 -27.10 -1.49
N CYS A 26 -19.82 -27.08 -1.60
CA CYS A 26 -19.07 -27.87 -2.56
C CYS A 26 -18.56 -29.12 -1.84
N GLY A 27 -19.13 -30.29 -2.16
CA GLY A 27 -18.87 -31.54 -1.44
C GLY A 27 -17.38 -31.80 -1.19
N GLN A 28 -17.04 -32.13 0.06
CA GLN A 28 -15.72 -32.61 0.54
C GLN A 28 -14.57 -32.35 -0.44
N ALA A 29 -14.16 -31.09 -0.56
CA ALA A 29 -12.97 -30.73 -1.33
C ALA A 29 -11.75 -31.37 -0.66
N ALA A 30 -11.04 -32.23 -1.40
CA ALA A 30 -9.72 -32.68 -1.02
C ALA A 30 -8.84 -31.44 -0.84
N TRP A 31 -8.24 -31.29 0.33
CA TRP A 31 -7.24 -30.26 0.58
C TRP A 31 -5.85 -30.81 0.24
N PRO A 32 -5.00 -30.07 -0.48
CA PRO A 32 -5.23 -28.73 -1.03
C PRO A 32 -6.18 -28.73 -2.25
N PRO A 33 -6.97 -27.65 -2.46
CA PRO A 33 -7.89 -27.53 -3.59
C PRO A 33 -7.14 -27.60 -4.93
N ASP A 34 -7.81 -28.06 -5.98
CA ASP A 34 -7.28 -27.96 -7.35
C ASP A 34 -7.34 -26.51 -7.89
N ASP A 35 -6.68 -26.23 -9.01
CA ASP A 35 -6.56 -24.88 -9.58
C ASP A 35 -7.93 -24.27 -9.93
N ASN A 36 -8.92 -25.08 -10.34
CA ASN A 36 -10.26 -24.60 -10.68
C ASN A 36 -11.06 -24.24 -9.43
N GLN A 37 -10.98 -25.07 -8.40
CA GLN A 37 -11.61 -24.82 -7.09
C GLN A 37 -11.02 -23.56 -6.44
N LEU A 38 -9.69 -23.44 -6.44
CA LEU A 38 -8.98 -22.29 -5.90
C LEU A 38 -9.35 -21.01 -6.67
N LYS A 39 -9.41 -21.08 -7.99
CA LYS A 39 -9.82 -19.95 -8.83
C LYS A 39 -11.26 -19.51 -8.56
N ALA A 40 -12.21 -20.45 -8.54
CA ALA A 40 -13.61 -20.13 -8.28
C ALA A 40 -13.80 -19.47 -6.91
N TYR A 41 -13.08 -19.98 -5.89
CA TYR A 41 -13.04 -19.39 -4.56
C TYR A 41 -12.52 -17.94 -4.59
N LEU A 42 -11.32 -17.71 -5.14
CA LEU A 42 -10.70 -16.38 -5.20
C LEU A 42 -11.54 -15.38 -6.01
N MET A 43 -12.15 -15.80 -7.12
CA MET A 43 -13.02 -14.94 -7.94
C MET A 43 -14.28 -14.47 -7.21
N GLY A 44 -14.77 -15.23 -6.22
CA GLY A 44 -15.86 -14.84 -5.34
C GLY A 44 -15.40 -13.92 -4.21
N GLU A 45 -14.29 -14.26 -3.57
CA GLU A 45 -13.71 -13.50 -2.44
C GLU A 45 -13.24 -12.10 -2.86
N PHE A 46 -12.67 -11.96 -4.06
CA PHE A 46 -12.20 -10.66 -4.57
C PHE A 46 -13.30 -9.63 -4.81
N ILE A 47 -14.57 -10.03 -4.76
CA ILE A 47 -15.72 -9.12 -4.93
C ILE A 47 -16.62 -9.07 -3.68
N ALA A 48 -16.17 -9.64 -2.56
CA ALA A 48 -16.96 -9.69 -1.33
C ALA A 48 -17.26 -8.29 -0.79
N PHE A 49 -18.55 -8.00 -0.58
CA PHE A 49 -19.04 -6.68 -0.16
C PHE A 49 -18.60 -6.29 1.27
N GLU A 50 -18.35 -7.27 2.13
CA GLU A 50 -17.89 -7.05 3.52
C GLU A 50 -16.41 -6.64 3.61
N GLY A 51 -15.72 -6.58 2.47
CA GLY A 51 -14.31 -6.29 2.37
C GLY A 51 -13.51 -7.56 2.17
N TYR A 52 -12.47 -7.44 1.35
CA TYR A 52 -11.54 -8.51 1.07
C TYR A 52 -10.68 -8.85 2.31
N ASP A 53 -10.73 -10.11 2.76
CA ASP A 53 -9.93 -10.59 3.90
C ASP A 53 -8.49 -10.91 3.47
N ARG A 54 -7.57 -10.02 3.83
CA ARG A 54 -6.13 -10.12 3.52
C ARG A 54 -5.43 -11.34 4.13
N ALA A 55 -6.05 -12.04 5.08
CA ALA A 55 -5.47 -13.26 5.66
C ALA A 55 -5.79 -14.51 4.84
N ILE A 56 -6.64 -14.42 3.81
CA ILE A 56 -7.10 -15.56 3.01
C ILE A 56 -5.95 -16.34 2.38
N THR A 57 -4.97 -15.64 1.83
CA THR A 57 -3.90 -16.27 1.06
C THR A 57 -2.87 -16.92 1.97
N ARG A 58 -2.64 -16.37 3.16
CA ARG A 58 -1.86 -17.05 4.20
C ARG A 58 -2.54 -18.36 4.62
N ARG A 59 -3.86 -18.33 4.86
CA ARG A 59 -4.62 -19.55 5.22
C ARG A 59 -4.60 -20.60 4.10
N LEU A 60 -4.66 -20.17 2.83
CA LEU A 60 -4.55 -21.05 1.68
C LEU A 60 -3.16 -21.74 1.65
N LYS A 61 -2.09 -20.97 1.89
CA LYS A 61 -0.72 -21.50 1.99
C LYS A 61 -0.56 -22.45 3.18
N ASP A 62 -1.09 -22.11 4.34
CA ASP A 62 -1.10 -22.98 5.53
C ASP A 62 -1.84 -24.30 5.28
N GLY A 63 -2.84 -24.29 4.40
CA GLY A 63 -3.56 -25.48 3.93
C GLY A 63 -2.87 -26.28 2.82
N GLY A 64 -1.66 -25.90 2.40
CA GLY A 64 -0.85 -26.65 1.44
C GLY A 64 -0.92 -26.15 -0.01
N VAL A 65 -1.55 -24.99 -0.28
CA VAL A 65 -1.44 -24.34 -1.58
C VAL A 65 -0.01 -23.81 -1.76
N THR A 66 0.66 -24.22 -2.84
CA THR A 66 2.04 -23.79 -3.12
C THR A 66 2.08 -22.42 -3.81
N ASP A 67 3.21 -21.71 -3.72
CA ASP A 67 3.44 -20.45 -4.44
C ASP A 67 3.19 -20.61 -5.93
N GLU A 68 3.67 -21.70 -6.52
CA GLU A 68 3.47 -22.03 -7.94
C GLU A 68 1.99 -22.19 -8.29
N GLN A 69 1.25 -22.97 -7.49
CA GLN A 69 -0.18 -23.18 -7.72
C GLN A 69 -0.96 -21.87 -7.59
N LEU A 70 -0.69 -21.12 -6.53
CA LEU A 70 -1.33 -19.85 -6.26
C LEU A 70 -1.04 -18.82 -7.36
N ARG A 71 0.22 -18.69 -7.77
CA ARG A 71 0.65 -17.82 -8.86
C ARG A 71 -0.09 -18.13 -10.16
N ARG A 72 -0.12 -19.40 -10.59
CA ARG A 72 -0.85 -19.79 -11.82
C ARG A 72 -2.32 -19.38 -11.75
N VAL A 73 -2.97 -19.61 -10.61
CA VAL A 73 -4.37 -19.23 -10.42
C VAL A 73 -4.56 -17.71 -10.42
N LEU A 74 -3.74 -16.95 -9.69
CA LEU A 74 -3.84 -15.49 -9.61
C LEU A 74 -3.58 -14.83 -10.98
N VAL A 75 -2.57 -15.28 -11.73
CA VAL A 75 -2.31 -14.81 -13.09
C VAL A 75 -3.48 -15.14 -14.02
N SER A 76 -4.10 -16.32 -13.87
CA SER A 76 -5.31 -16.68 -14.62
C SER A 76 -6.51 -15.78 -14.29
N VAL A 77 -6.74 -15.50 -13.00
CA VAL A 77 -7.80 -14.57 -12.55
C VAL A 77 -7.55 -13.17 -13.10
N TYR A 78 -6.30 -12.69 -13.04
CA TYR A 78 -5.92 -11.40 -13.61
C TYR A 78 -6.23 -11.34 -15.11
N ALA A 79 -5.78 -12.34 -15.90
CA ALA A 79 -5.96 -12.35 -17.34
C ALA A 79 -7.45 -12.37 -17.75
N GLU A 80 -8.28 -13.16 -17.05
CA GLU A 80 -9.72 -13.17 -17.30
C GLU A 80 -10.39 -11.86 -16.91
N ALA A 81 -9.98 -11.28 -15.79
CA ALA A 81 -10.54 -10.01 -15.33
C ALA A 81 -10.10 -8.85 -16.23
N GLU A 82 -8.90 -8.89 -16.82
CA GLU A 82 -8.44 -7.94 -17.83
C GLU A 82 -9.30 -7.99 -19.10
N ALA A 83 -9.49 -9.18 -19.67
CA ALA A 83 -10.34 -9.35 -20.83
C ALA A 83 -11.80 -8.91 -20.56
N ALA A 84 -12.32 -9.23 -19.36
CA ALA A 84 -13.65 -8.82 -18.95
C ALA A 84 -13.78 -7.30 -18.74
N HIS A 85 -12.71 -6.63 -18.29
CA HIS A 85 -12.71 -5.19 -18.09
C HIS A 85 -12.85 -4.44 -19.41
N GLU A 86 -12.12 -4.88 -20.45
CA GLU A 86 -12.20 -4.31 -21.80
C GLU A 86 -13.59 -4.51 -22.43
N GLN A 87 -14.24 -5.64 -22.12
CA GLN A 87 -15.53 -6.02 -22.68
C GLN A 87 -16.74 -5.61 -21.81
N ALA A 88 -16.51 -4.95 -20.68
CA ALA A 88 -17.54 -4.61 -19.70
C ALA A 88 -18.64 -3.74 -20.33
N LYS A 89 -19.89 -4.20 -20.22
CA LYS A 89 -21.07 -3.57 -20.84
C LYS A 89 -21.70 -2.51 -19.93
N ASP A 90 -21.44 -2.61 -18.64
CA ASP A 90 -21.94 -1.68 -17.63
C ASP A 90 -20.92 -1.39 -16.52
N GLN A 91 -21.29 -0.48 -15.61
CA GLN A 91 -20.43 -0.07 -14.50
C GLN A 91 -20.19 -1.18 -13.47
N TYR A 92 -21.15 -2.10 -13.29
CA TYR A 92 -21.03 -3.18 -12.32
C TYR A 92 -20.04 -4.24 -12.83
N GLU A 93 -20.15 -4.65 -14.09
CA GLU A 93 -19.18 -5.54 -14.74
C GLU A 93 -17.76 -4.93 -14.72
N ARG A 94 -17.66 -3.62 -14.94
CA ARG A 94 -16.39 -2.88 -14.85
C ARG A 94 -15.82 -2.87 -13.44
N MET A 95 -16.66 -2.65 -12.42
CA MET A 95 -16.25 -2.69 -11.02
C MET A 95 -15.77 -4.10 -10.61
N VAL A 96 -16.53 -5.14 -10.96
CA VAL A 96 -16.20 -6.54 -10.66
C VAL A 96 -14.85 -6.94 -11.28
N SER A 97 -14.65 -6.61 -12.56
CA SER A 97 -13.37 -6.87 -13.24
C SER A 97 -12.22 -6.08 -12.63
N THR A 98 -12.41 -4.80 -12.30
CA THR A 98 -11.40 -4.00 -11.59
C THR A 98 -10.98 -4.63 -10.27
N LEU A 99 -11.93 -4.95 -9.39
CA LEU A 99 -11.62 -5.56 -8.08
C LEU A 99 -10.87 -6.88 -8.22
N ARG A 100 -11.24 -7.73 -9.20
CA ARG A 100 -10.55 -9.00 -9.43
C ARG A 100 -9.11 -8.81 -9.92
N ARG A 101 -8.87 -7.85 -10.83
CA ARG A 101 -7.51 -7.54 -11.30
C ARG A 101 -6.64 -7.03 -10.17
N GLU A 102 -7.14 -6.03 -9.44
CA GLU A 102 -6.42 -5.38 -8.35
C GLU A 102 -6.06 -6.38 -7.25
N ASN A 103 -7.04 -7.18 -6.79
CA ASN A 103 -6.79 -8.18 -5.75
C ASN A 103 -5.89 -9.32 -6.25
N ALA A 104 -6.00 -9.74 -7.52
CA ALA A 104 -5.08 -10.74 -8.07
C ALA A 104 -3.63 -10.25 -8.07
N ILE A 105 -3.37 -9.02 -8.51
CA ILE A 105 -2.02 -8.43 -8.47
C ILE A 105 -1.55 -8.23 -7.03
N TYR A 106 -2.43 -7.79 -6.13
CA TYR A 106 -2.10 -7.59 -4.72
C TYR A 106 -1.64 -8.91 -4.07
N GLU A 107 -2.38 -10.00 -4.29
CA GLU A 107 -2.09 -11.30 -3.67
C GLU A 107 -0.89 -12.03 -4.27
N LEU A 108 -0.42 -11.66 -5.46
CA LEU A 108 0.87 -12.13 -5.95
C LEU A 108 2.03 -11.68 -5.05
N GLY A 109 1.84 -10.66 -4.20
CA GLY A 109 2.80 -10.22 -3.19
C GLY A 109 3.11 -11.22 -2.07
N VAL A 110 2.57 -12.44 -2.12
CA VAL A 110 2.95 -13.54 -1.20
C VAL A 110 3.65 -14.72 -1.90
N CYS A 111 3.82 -14.67 -3.23
CA CYS A 111 4.51 -15.70 -4.01
C CYS A 111 5.91 -15.19 -4.38
N ALA A 112 6.95 -15.72 -3.73
CA ALA A 112 8.29 -15.13 -3.81
C ALA A 112 9.16 -15.68 -4.98
N ASP A 113 8.55 -16.37 -5.94
CA ASP A 113 9.23 -16.96 -7.07
C ASP A 113 9.57 -15.94 -8.17
N ALA A 114 10.54 -16.31 -9.02
CA ALA A 114 11.05 -15.43 -10.07
C ALA A 114 10.01 -15.08 -11.16
N GLU A 115 9.08 -15.99 -11.46
CA GLU A 115 8.04 -15.75 -12.45
C GLU A 115 7.04 -14.70 -11.94
N THR A 116 6.66 -14.77 -10.67
CA THR A 116 5.83 -13.76 -10.02
C THR A 116 6.50 -12.39 -10.04
N LYS A 117 7.79 -12.32 -9.68
CA LYS A 117 8.56 -11.06 -9.70
C LYS A 117 8.60 -10.44 -11.09
N GLY A 118 8.92 -11.24 -12.12
CA GLY A 118 8.95 -10.79 -13.51
C GLY A 118 7.59 -10.23 -13.96
N PHE A 119 6.51 -10.99 -13.70
CA PHE A 119 5.15 -10.57 -14.04
C PHE A 119 4.74 -9.25 -13.37
N LEU A 120 5.03 -9.08 -12.07
CA LEU A 120 4.72 -7.85 -11.35
C LEU A 120 5.49 -6.64 -11.88
N LEU A 121 6.76 -6.82 -12.29
CA LEU A 121 7.53 -5.76 -12.93
C LEU A 121 6.95 -5.35 -14.29
N ASP A 122 6.51 -6.32 -15.09
CA ASP A 122 5.90 -6.06 -16.38
C ASP A 122 4.61 -5.25 -16.22
N VAL A 123 3.74 -5.64 -15.28
CA VAL A 123 2.51 -4.87 -14.98
C VAL A 123 2.83 -3.47 -14.47
N ALA A 124 3.84 -3.30 -13.60
CA ALA A 124 4.22 -1.98 -13.09
C ALA A 124 4.80 -1.06 -14.19
N ALA A 125 5.57 -1.63 -15.13
CA ALA A 125 6.23 -0.90 -16.21
C ALA A 125 5.30 -0.57 -17.39
N ASP A 126 4.19 -1.30 -17.56
CA ASP A 126 3.25 -1.08 -18.65
C ASP A 126 2.45 0.23 -18.46
N ALA A 127 2.87 1.28 -19.18
CA ALA A 127 2.23 2.59 -19.15
C ALA A 127 0.82 2.63 -19.78
N THR A 128 0.36 1.53 -20.39
CA THR A 128 -1.03 1.41 -20.86
C THR A 128 -2.00 1.04 -19.74
N LYS A 129 -1.48 0.50 -18.62
CA LYS A 129 -2.26 0.18 -17.42
C LYS A 129 -2.55 1.45 -16.62
N ASP A 130 -3.65 1.45 -15.89
CA ASP A 130 -3.95 2.55 -14.98
C ASP A 130 -2.95 2.61 -13.82
N ASP A 131 -2.68 3.82 -13.33
CA ASP A 131 -1.64 4.05 -12.34
C ASP A 131 -1.92 3.38 -10.99
N PHE A 132 -3.20 3.09 -10.68
CA PHE A 132 -3.56 2.38 -9.46
C PHE A 132 -3.12 0.92 -9.52
N LEU A 133 -3.43 0.22 -10.61
CA LEU A 133 -2.99 -1.15 -10.84
C LEU A 133 -1.45 -1.25 -10.88
N ARG A 134 -0.78 -0.31 -11.55
CA ARG A 134 0.69 -0.24 -11.60
C ARG A 134 1.28 -0.03 -10.20
N THR A 135 0.66 0.83 -9.38
CA THR A 135 1.06 1.06 -7.98
C THR A 135 0.87 -0.19 -7.13
N ILE A 136 -0.24 -0.93 -7.30
CA ILE A 136 -0.44 -2.22 -6.61
C ILE A 136 0.66 -3.19 -7.01
N ALA A 137 1.02 -3.29 -8.29
CA ALA A 137 2.09 -4.17 -8.74
C ALA A 137 3.46 -3.82 -8.10
N VAL A 138 3.80 -2.53 -8.02
CA VAL A 138 5.00 -2.08 -7.28
C VAL A 138 4.94 -2.49 -5.81
N SER A 139 3.79 -2.29 -5.16
CA SER A 139 3.58 -2.71 -3.76
C SER A 139 3.76 -4.21 -3.58
N SER A 140 3.10 -5.03 -4.40
CA SER A 140 3.20 -6.49 -4.34
C SER A 140 4.63 -6.97 -4.55
N TYR A 141 5.33 -6.42 -5.54
CA TYR A 141 6.73 -6.74 -5.79
C TYR A 141 7.59 -6.39 -4.57
N LEU A 142 7.38 -5.20 -3.98
CA LEU A 142 8.10 -4.79 -2.78
C LEU A 142 7.92 -5.76 -1.61
N HIS A 143 6.80 -6.47 -1.47
CA HIS A 143 6.63 -7.45 -0.39
C HIS A 143 7.56 -8.65 -0.57
N ILE A 144 7.71 -9.16 -1.80
CA ILE A 144 8.54 -10.35 -2.11
C ILE A 144 9.98 -10.03 -2.52
N ALA A 145 10.31 -8.75 -2.69
CA ALA A 145 11.64 -8.31 -3.09
C ALA A 145 12.69 -8.57 -1.99
N ASP A 146 13.91 -8.91 -2.39
CA ASP A 146 15.08 -8.78 -1.50
C ASP A 146 15.53 -7.31 -1.37
N ALA A 147 16.62 -7.07 -0.64
CA ALA A 147 17.15 -5.72 -0.43
C ALA A 147 17.56 -5.02 -1.74
N GLN A 148 18.23 -5.74 -2.65
CA GLN A 148 18.71 -5.18 -3.90
C GLN A 148 17.54 -4.87 -4.84
N GLU A 149 16.61 -5.80 -4.98
CA GLU A 149 15.38 -5.66 -5.77
C GLU A 149 14.50 -4.52 -5.24
N ALA A 150 14.40 -4.36 -3.90
CA ALA A 150 13.66 -3.26 -3.29
C ALA A 150 14.27 -1.89 -3.64
N LYS A 151 15.61 -1.78 -3.63
CA LYS A 151 16.30 -0.58 -4.08
C LYS A 151 16.05 -0.29 -5.56
N GLU A 152 16.13 -1.30 -6.41
CA GLU A 152 15.93 -1.17 -7.86
C GLU A 152 14.52 -0.70 -8.20
N ILE A 153 13.49 -1.32 -7.62
CA ILE A 153 12.11 -0.93 -7.92
C ILE A 153 11.76 0.46 -7.38
N LEU A 154 12.22 0.82 -6.17
CA LEU A 154 11.98 2.15 -5.60
C LEU A 154 12.66 3.23 -6.43
N THR A 155 13.93 3.05 -6.80
CA THR A 155 14.64 4.03 -7.62
C THR A 155 14.03 4.17 -9.01
N ARG A 156 13.65 3.06 -9.65
CA ARG A 156 12.99 3.04 -10.97
C ARG A 156 11.73 3.88 -11.02
N PHE A 157 10.80 3.66 -10.08
CA PHE A 157 9.47 4.29 -10.13
C PHE A 157 9.33 5.60 -9.34
N LEU A 158 10.25 5.93 -8.42
CA LEU A 158 10.22 7.19 -7.67
C LEU A 158 11.05 8.32 -8.32
N VAL A 159 12.15 7.99 -9.01
CA VAL A 159 13.09 8.99 -9.56
C VAL A 159 13.67 8.63 -10.94
N GLY A 160 13.58 7.36 -11.36
CA GLY A 160 14.16 6.86 -12.62
C GLY A 160 13.35 7.20 -13.87
N ASN A 161 13.65 6.51 -14.97
CA ASN A 161 13.01 6.75 -16.27
C ASN A 161 11.51 6.42 -16.27
N ASP A 162 11.11 5.45 -15.45
CA ASP A 162 9.71 5.03 -15.32
C ASP A 162 9.02 5.73 -14.14
N LYS A 163 9.53 6.90 -13.75
CA LYS A 163 8.98 7.71 -12.65
C LYS A 163 7.48 7.90 -12.82
N MET A 164 6.72 7.44 -11.82
CA MET A 164 5.27 7.63 -11.80
C MET A 164 4.90 9.07 -11.39
N ASP A 165 3.64 9.44 -11.62
CA ASP A 165 3.11 10.71 -11.17
C ASP A 165 3.17 10.86 -9.63
N SER A 166 2.94 12.07 -9.15
CA SER A 166 3.08 12.38 -7.72
C SER A 166 2.11 11.65 -6.80
N ASP A 167 0.89 11.33 -7.24
CA ASP A 167 -0.11 10.61 -6.44
C ASP A 167 0.26 9.12 -6.31
N SER A 168 0.67 8.53 -7.43
CA SER A 168 1.20 7.16 -7.46
C SER A 168 2.46 7.02 -6.62
N ARG A 169 3.41 7.95 -6.75
CA ARG A 169 4.61 7.98 -5.90
C ARG A 169 4.26 8.13 -4.42
N SER A 170 3.31 9.00 -4.06
CA SER A 170 2.81 9.12 -2.67
C SER A 170 2.26 7.78 -2.13
N SER A 171 1.57 7.01 -2.97
CA SER A 171 1.07 5.69 -2.62
C SER A 171 2.20 4.67 -2.46
N ILE A 172 3.18 4.64 -3.39
CA ILE A 172 4.38 3.79 -3.28
C ILE A 172 5.12 4.06 -1.95
N LEU A 173 5.24 5.33 -1.53
CA LEU A 173 5.88 5.65 -0.25
C LEU A 173 5.16 5.04 0.96
N ARG A 174 3.83 5.03 0.95
CA ARG A 174 3.04 4.40 2.02
C ARG A 174 3.20 2.89 2.02
N HIS A 175 3.24 2.27 0.85
CA HIS A 175 3.50 0.84 0.72
C HIS A 175 4.93 0.48 1.17
N ALA A 176 5.94 1.25 0.78
CA ALA A 176 7.31 1.07 1.23
C ALA A 176 7.44 1.16 2.77
N HIS A 177 6.69 2.07 3.40
CA HIS A 177 6.61 2.14 4.86
C HIS A 177 5.98 0.88 5.49
N THR A 178 4.90 0.34 4.91
CA THR A 178 4.31 -0.92 5.37
C THR A 178 5.32 -2.07 5.26
N VAL A 179 5.94 -2.22 4.10
CA VAL A 179 6.96 -3.26 3.87
C VAL A 179 8.15 -3.11 4.80
N TYR A 180 8.58 -1.87 5.08
CA TYR A 180 9.67 -1.60 6.02
C TYR A 180 9.40 -2.16 7.42
N ILE A 181 8.15 -2.11 7.91
CA ILE A 181 7.80 -2.61 9.26
C ILE A 181 8.03 -4.12 9.36
N GLU A 182 7.77 -4.85 8.28
CA GLU A 182 7.81 -6.31 8.23
C GLU A 182 9.17 -6.86 7.73
N ALA A 183 9.99 -6.01 7.12
CA ALA A 183 11.23 -6.40 6.47
C ALA A 183 12.38 -6.75 7.44
N ASP A 184 13.31 -7.58 6.96
CA ASP A 184 14.61 -7.77 7.59
C ASP A 184 15.48 -6.50 7.54
N LEU A 185 16.63 -6.55 8.22
CA LEU A 185 17.50 -5.39 8.36
C LEU A 185 18.08 -4.91 7.01
N GLU A 186 18.44 -5.82 6.11
CA GLU A 186 19.05 -5.47 4.83
C GLU A 186 18.04 -4.74 3.94
N LYS A 187 16.82 -5.27 3.86
CA LYS A 187 15.73 -4.65 3.12
C LYS A 187 15.25 -3.35 3.77
N LYS A 188 15.22 -3.25 5.10
CA LYS A 188 14.99 -1.98 5.82
C LYS A 188 16.00 -0.90 5.41
N ARG A 189 17.30 -1.25 5.35
CA ARG A 189 18.36 -0.34 4.88
C ARG A 189 18.14 0.07 3.42
N ALA A 190 17.86 -0.89 2.55
CA ALA A 190 17.59 -0.62 1.14
C ALA A 190 16.43 0.34 0.91
N ILE A 191 15.33 0.17 1.64
CA ILE A 191 14.19 1.08 1.59
C ILE A 191 14.60 2.48 2.05
N ILE A 192 15.19 2.63 3.24
CA ILE A 192 15.58 3.95 3.78
C ILE A 192 16.57 4.67 2.86
N GLU A 193 17.64 4.00 2.44
CA GLU A 193 18.68 4.61 1.61
C GLU A 193 18.12 5.00 0.23
N SER A 194 17.23 4.20 -0.35
CA SER A 194 16.53 4.55 -1.59
C SER A 194 15.65 5.77 -1.42
N LEU A 195 14.88 5.84 -0.33
CA LEU A 195 14.03 6.97 -0.03
C LEU A 195 14.82 8.27 0.24
N HIS A 196 16.01 8.20 0.82
CA HIS A 196 16.89 9.38 0.96
C HIS A 196 17.29 9.95 -0.40
N VAL A 197 17.70 9.08 -1.33
CA VAL A 197 18.13 9.47 -2.68
C VAL A 197 16.95 10.02 -3.48
N THR A 198 15.79 9.34 -3.45
CA THR A 198 14.63 9.79 -4.22
C THR A 198 14.08 11.10 -3.67
N LEU A 199 14.05 11.29 -2.34
CA LEU A 199 13.66 12.54 -1.70
C LEU A 199 14.55 13.73 -2.10
N ALA A 200 15.87 13.52 -2.21
CA ALA A 200 16.78 14.60 -2.60
C ALA A 200 16.49 15.15 -4.01
N ASN A 201 15.87 14.33 -4.86
CA ASN A 201 15.44 14.67 -6.20
C ASN A 201 13.97 15.10 -6.28
N GLU A 202 13.27 15.20 -5.15
CA GLU A 202 11.88 15.68 -5.11
C GLU A 202 11.82 17.20 -5.23
N ASP A 203 10.91 17.69 -6.06
CA ASP A 203 10.66 19.11 -6.32
C ASP A 203 9.28 19.58 -5.82
N ALA A 204 8.31 18.66 -5.66
CA ALA A 204 7.01 18.97 -5.08
C ALA A 204 7.08 19.08 -3.55
N LYS A 205 6.70 20.24 -3.00
CA LYS A 205 6.65 20.51 -1.55
C LYS A 205 5.70 19.57 -0.84
N TRP A 206 4.54 19.31 -1.44
CA TRP A 206 3.53 18.46 -0.81
C TRP A 206 3.99 17.00 -0.72
N LEU A 207 4.69 16.50 -1.73
CA LEU A 207 5.20 15.13 -1.76
C LEU A 207 6.43 15.00 -0.86
N PHE A 208 7.32 16.00 -0.83
CA PHE A 208 8.39 16.10 0.16
C PHE A 208 7.83 15.93 1.58
N ARG A 209 6.71 16.57 1.91
CA ARG A 209 6.07 16.42 3.23
C ARG A 209 5.68 14.96 3.54
N VAL A 210 5.26 14.19 2.53
CA VAL A 210 4.94 12.75 2.71
C VAL A 210 6.21 11.97 3.03
N TYR A 211 7.26 12.14 2.24
CA TYR A 211 8.58 11.58 2.52
C TYR A 211 9.07 11.94 3.92
N ASP A 212 9.05 13.23 4.27
CA ASP A 212 9.57 13.75 5.52
C ASP A 212 8.86 13.17 6.74
N ASN A 213 7.54 12.97 6.65
CA ASN A 213 6.75 12.34 7.71
C ASN A 213 7.11 10.87 7.93
N ILE A 214 7.43 10.15 6.85
CA ILE A 214 7.83 8.74 6.93
C ILE A 214 9.26 8.67 7.46
N LEU A 215 10.21 9.30 6.76
CA LEU A 215 11.64 9.20 7.06
C LEU A 215 12.01 9.75 8.44
N SER A 216 11.38 10.84 8.91
CA SER A 216 11.66 11.37 10.26
C SER A 216 11.26 10.42 11.39
N ARG A 217 10.38 9.44 11.12
CA ARG A 217 9.97 8.42 12.09
C ARG A 217 10.84 7.18 12.00
N LEU A 218 11.27 6.83 10.78
CA LEU A 218 12.03 5.60 10.54
C LEU A 218 13.53 5.75 10.73
N SER A 219 14.05 6.98 10.60
CA SER A 219 15.48 7.26 10.63
C SER A 219 15.79 8.52 11.43
N GLN A 220 16.34 8.34 12.63
CA GLN A 220 16.85 9.45 13.42
C GLN A 220 17.98 10.19 12.68
N GLN A 221 18.79 9.45 11.93
CA GLN A 221 19.84 10.04 11.11
C GLN A 221 19.29 11.00 10.07
N TYR A 222 18.19 10.64 9.40
CA TYR A 222 17.49 11.54 8.50
C TYR A 222 16.91 12.74 9.25
N ALA A 223 16.21 12.48 10.37
CA ALA A 223 15.52 13.49 11.15
C ALA A 223 16.46 14.64 11.54
N ASP A 224 17.70 14.32 11.90
CA ASP A 224 18.73 15.29 12.32
C ASP A 224 19.77 15.61 11.24
N SER A 225 19.51 15.24 9.97
CA SER A 225 20.50 15.39 8.90
C SER A 225 20.62 16.82 8.37
N ARG A 226 21.84 17.17 7.94
CA ARG A 226 22.09 18.40 7.17
C ARG A 226 21.34 18.39 5.84
N GLN A 227 21.27 17.23 5.19
CA GLN A 227 20.62 17.05 3.90
C GLN A 227 19.12 17.37 3.98
N ARG A 228 18.40 16.87 5.00
CA ARG A 228 16.99 17.22 5.24
C ARG A 228 16.80 18.74 5.33
N ARG A 229 17.62 19.41 6.14
CA ARG A 229 17.57 20.87 6.30
C ARG A 229 17.81 21.61 4.99
N ASP A 230 18.79 21.17 4.21
CA ASP A 230 19.19 21.85 2.97
C ASP A 230 18.14 21.63 1.86
N ILE A 231 17.53 20.43 1.78
CA ILE A 231 16.38 20.16 0.91
C ILE A 231 15.17 21.04 1.29
N LEU A 232 14.85 21.15 2.59
CA LEU A 232 13.78 22.02 3.08
C LEU A 232 13.98 23.48 2.67
N LYS A 233 15.20 24.02 2.85
CA LYS A 233 15.53 25.39 2.43
C LYS A 233 15.34 25.59 0.93
N ARG A 234 15.83 24.65 0.12
CA ARG A 234 15.67 24.68 -1.33
C ARG A 234 14.19 24.70 -1.73
N LEU A 235 13.38 23.80 -1.16
CA LEU A 235 11.96 23.67 -1.51
C LEU A 235 11.12 24.86 -1.05
N ILE A 236 11.39 25.43 0.12
CA ILE A 236 10.67 26.62 0.62
C ILE A 236 10.90 27.83 -0.30
N ASN A 237 12.09 27.94 -0.89
CA ASN A 237 12.45 29.04 -1.79
C ASN A 237 12.02 28.80 -3.24
N ALA A 238 11.65 27.57 -3.61
CA ALA A 238 11.19 27.25 -4.94
C ALA A 238 9.73 27.67 -5.15
N THR A 239 9.39 28.15 -6.34
CA THR A 239 8.01 28.47 -6.74
C THR A 239 7.10 27.25 -6.54
N PRO A 240 5.91 27.39 -5.91
CA PRO A 240 4.91 26.33 -5.88
C PRO A 240 4.50 25.89 -7.28
N THR A 241 4.37 24.58 -7.50
CA THR A 241 3.93 24.02 -8.79
C THR A 241 2.42 23.77 -8.84
N CYS A 242 1.76 23.70 -7.69
CA CYS A 242 0.32 23.45 -7.55
C CYS A 242 -0.24 23.96 -6.22
N LEU A 243 -1.57 23.91 -6.07
CA LEU A 243 -2.25 24.30 -4.82
C LEU A 243 -1.80 23.45 -3.61
N ALA A 244 -1.55 22.15 -3.81
CA ALA A 244 -1.09 21.28 -2.72
C ALA A 244 0.27 21.72 -2.16
N ASP A 245 1.13 22.30 -3.01
CA ASP A 245 2.42 22.85 -2.62
C ASP A 245 2.27 24.11 -1.76
N GLU A 246 1.33 24.99 -2.11
CA GLU A 246 0.99 26.18 -1.32
C GLU A 246 0.47 25.79 0.07
N LEU A 247 -0.40 24.79 0.12
CA LEU A 247 -0.96 24.26 1.37
C LEU A 247 0.09 23.57 2.25
N ALA A 248 1.14 22.99 1.67
CA ALA A 248 2.23 22.36 2.41
C ALA A 248 3.23 23.37 2.99
N LEU A 249 3.35 24.55 2.39
CA LEU A 249 4.42 25.51 2.70
C LEU A 249 4.48 25.97 4.17
N PRO A 250 3.36 26.25 4.88
CA PRO A 250 3.42 26.63 6.29
C PRO A 250 4.04 25.54 7.18
N ASP A 251 3.67 24.28 6.95
CA ASP A 251 4.21 23.12 7.69
C ASP A 251 5.72 22.96 7.43
N LEU A 252 6.16 23.10 6.17
CA LEU A 252 7.58 23.03 5.82
C LEU A 252 8.41 24.13 6.49
N LYS A 253 7.89 25.36 6.55
CA LYS A 253 8.55 26.47 7.26
C LYS A 253 8.67 26.21 8.76
N ALA A 254 7.61 25.66 9.37
CA ALA A 254 7.63 25.27 10.78
C ALA A 254 8.68 24.19 11.06
N ARG A 255 8.78 23.17 10.20
CA ARG A 255 9.80 22.11 10.30
C ARG A 255 11.22 22.64 10.16
N LEU A 256 11.47 23.53 9.20
CA LEU A 256 12.78 24.16 9.05
C LEU A 256 13.14 24.97 10.31
N THR A 257 12.19 25.70 10.88
CA THR A 257 12.39 26.47 12.12
C THR A 257 12.75 25.55 13.29
N GLN A 258 12.06 24.41 13.42
CA GLN A 258 12.40 23.41 14.45
C GLN A 258 13.80 22.83 14.24
N LEU A 259 14.14 22.45 13.01
CA LEU A 259 15.46 21.94 12.67
C LEU A 259 16.59 22.95 12.90
N GLN A 260 16.32 24.25 12.79
CA GLN A 260 17.31 25.30 13.05
C GLN A 260 17.58 25.52 14.54
N LYS A 261 16.72 25.02 15.44
CA LYS A 261 16.96 25.09 16.91
C LYS A 261 18.06 24.14 17.37
N PHE A 262 18.36 23.11 16.58
CA PHE A 262 19.37 22.11 16.87
C PHE A 262 20.43 22.15 15.77
N THR A 263 21.68 21.82 16.11
CA THR A 263 22.73 21.71 15.08
C THR A 263 22.65 20.30 14.48
N PRO A 264 22.38 20.15 13.16
CA PRO A 264 22.37 18.83 12.52
C PRO A 264 23.74 18.16 12.64
N ILE A 265 23.79 17.01 13.30
CA ILE A 265 25.02 16.27 13.61
C ILE A 265 25.26 15.07 12.67
N THR A 266 24.25 14.66 11.90
CA THR A 266 24.33 13.50 11.01
C THR A 266 24.44 13.92 9.54
N ASN A 267 25.04 13.02 8.75
CA ASN A 267 25.06 13.09 7.30
C ASN A 267 24.42 11.82 6.75
N ILE A 268 23.52 11.97 5.79
CA ILE A 268 22.99 10.85 5.00
C ILE A 268 23.50 10.95 3.57
N THR A 269 23.62 9.80 2.90
CA THR A 269 23.91 9.79 1.46
C THR A 269 22.62 10.09 0.69
N THR A 270 22.73 10.99 -0.28
CA THR A 270 21.65 11.32 -1.24
C THR A 270 22.10 11.11 -2.69
N ASN A 271 23.26 10.48 -2.87
CA ASN A 271 23.87 10.27 -4.17
C ASN A 271 23.41 8.94 -4.79
N LEU A 272 22.77 9.01 -5.95
CA LEU A 272 22.27 7.84 -6.67
C LEU A 272 23.39 6.89 -7.12
N THR A 273 24.57 7.40 -7.50
CA THR A 273 25.72 6.56 -7.87
C THR A 273 26.21 5.74 -6.67
N ALA A 274 26.29 6.37 -5.48
CA ALA A 274 26.68 5.68 -4.26
C ALA A 274 25.67 4.59 -3.87
N LEU A 275 24.37 4.87 -4.02
CA LEU A 275 23.30 3.89 -3.79
C LEU A 275 23.37 2.72 -4.79
N ASN A 276 23.69 2.98 -6.06
CA ASN A 276 23.79 1.93 -7.07
C ASN A 276 24.92 0.94 -6.77
N SER A 277 26.00 1.37 -6.11
CA SER A 277 27.12 0.52 -5.69
C SER A 277 26.96 -0.11 -4.29
N ARG A 278 25.81 0.06 -3.64
CA ARG A 278 25.60 -0.31 -2.24
C ARG A 278 25.38 -1.82 -2.05
N ASP A 279 26.19 -2.44 -1.19
CA ASP A 279 25.98 -3.81 -0.70
C ASP A 279 25.27 -3.79 0.67
N PHE A 280 23.97 -4.11 0.70
CA PHE A 280 23.14 -4.01 1.91
C PHE A 280 23.46 -5.03 3.02
N SER A 281 24.26 -6.07 2.72
CA SER A 281 24.78 -6.99 3.74
C SER A 281 25.76 -6.28 4.69
N GLN A 282 26.41 -5.21 4.21
CA GLN A 282 27.31 -4.39 5.02
C GLN A 282 26.56 -3.26 5.73
N PRO A 283 27.02 -2.87 6.94
CA PRO A 283 26.48 -1.70 7.62
C PRO A 283 26.67 -0.43 6.77
N PRO A 284 25.73 0.52 6.83
CA PRO A 284 25.82 1.75 6.07
C PRO A 284 27.01 2.63 6.51
N PRO A 285 27.63 3.36 5.57
CA PRO A 285 28.69 4.31 5.87
C PRO A 285 28.11 5.49 6.68
N GLY A 286 28.28 5.46 8.01
CA GLY A 286 27.73 6.46 8.93
C GLY A 286 26.97 5.87 10.14
N GLY A 287 26.83 4.55 10.24
CA GLY A 287 26.08 3.86 11.30
C GLY A 287 24.64 3.57 10.87
N ASP A 288 23.94 2.67 11.56
CA ASP A 288 22.60 2.22 11.14
C ASP A 288 21.56 3.34 11.18
N ALA A 289 20.99 3.64 10.01
CA ALA A 289 19.90 4.60 9.83
C ALA A 289 18.53 4.02 10.20
N VAL A 290 18.46 2.71 10.40
CA VAL A 290 17.26 1.99 10.84
C VAL A 290 17.02 2.35 12.31
N ALA A 291 15.82 2.86 12.62
CA ALA A 291 15.44 3.07 14.01
C ALA A 291 15.71 1.80 14.84
N ALA A 292 16.46 1.92 15.94
CA ALA A 292 16.60 0.84 16.90
C ALA A 292 15.18 0.45 17.33
N ASP A 293 14.80 -0.83 17.18
CA ASP A 293 13.48 -1.32 17.55
C ASP A 293 13.23 -0.99 19.03
N ALA A 294 12.46 0.07 19.27
CA ALA A 294 12.03 0.43 20.60
C ALA A 294 10.94 -0.57 21.00
N SER A 295 11.30 -1.50 21.87
CA SER A 295 10.33 -2.27 22.66
C SER A 295 9.27 -1.31 23.24
N PRO A 296 7.96 -1.61 23.17
CA PRO A 296 6.91 -0.65 23.47
C PRO A 296 6.81 -0.40 24.98
N ALA A 297 7.61 0.51 25.50
CA ALA A 297 7.46 1.06 26.84
C ALA A 297 6.64 2.36 26.77
N SER A 298 5.37 2.21 27.11
CA SER A 298 4.38 3.26 27.37
C SER A 298 4.96 4.46 28.12
N HIS A 299 5.01 5.65 27.50
CA HIS A 299 4.91 6.94 28.20
C HIS A 299 4.40 8.03 27.24
N LEU A 300 3.09 8.27 27.26
CA LEU A 300 2.43 9.47 26.72
C LEU A 300 2.44 10.58 27.79
N PRO A 301 2.84 11.81 27.46
CA PRO A 301 2.31 13.02 28.10
C PRO A 301 1.22 13.67 27.21
N PRO A 302 0.39 14.56 27.77
CA PRO A 302 -1.02 14.70 27.40
C PRO A 302 -1.29 15.54 26.14
N HIS A 303 -2.36 15.14 25.45
CA HIS A 303 -2.96 15.75 24.26
C HIS A 303 -3.34 17.23 24.45
N ALA A 304 -2.99 18.05 23.45
CA ALA A 304 -3.82 19.17 22.99
C ALA A 304 -4.55 18.72 21.71
N PRO A 305 -5.78 19.20 21.44
CA PRO A 305 -6.68 18.59 20.46
C PRO A 305 -6.17 18.83 19.04
N ALA A 306 -5.59 17.79 18.44
CA ALA A 306 -5.31 17.78 17.01
C ALA A 306 -6.64 17.65 16.27
N ALA A 307 -6.91 18.62 15.39
CA ALA A 307 -7.94 18.51 14.37
C ALA A 307 -7.84 17.14 13.68
N THR A 308 -8.97 16.47 13.57
CA THR A 308 -9.11 15.15 12.96
C THR A 308 -8.44 15.12 11.58
N PRO A 309 -7.41 14.28 11.36
CA PRO A 309 -6.90 14.07 10.02
C PRO A 309 -7.95 13.27 9.24
N LEU A 310 -8.60 13.94 8.29
CA LEU A 310 -9.48 13.34 7.28
C LEU A 310 -8.69 12.26 6.52
N ARG A 311 -8.88 11.01 6.95
CA ARG A 311 -8.47 9.78 6.26
C ARG A 311 -9.09 9.75 4.87
N GLY A 312 -8.27 9.44 3.86
CA GLY A 312 -8.64 9.35 2.45
C GLY A 312 -9.62 8.22 2.15
N PHE A 313 -10.91 8.49 2.36
CA PHE A 313 -12.03 7.60 2.06
C PHE A 313 -13.04 8.22 1.07
N TRP A 314 -12.61 9.19 0.26
CA TRP A 314 -13.53 10.06 -0.49
C TRP A 314 -13.74 9.74 -1.98
N LEU A 315 -13.34 8.56 -2.47
CA LEU A 315 -13.71 8.13 -3.83
C LEU A 315 -14.82 7.06 -3.90
N TYR A 316 -15.25 6.50 -2.76
CA TYR A 316 -16.33 5.49 -2.74
C TYR A 316 -17.65 5.96 -2.08
N ALA A 317 -17.70 7.18 -1.54
CA ALA A 317 -18.90 7.69 -0.86
C ALA A 317 -19.93 8.40 -1.77
N ILE A 318 -19.57 8.78 -3.00
CA ILE A 318 -20.50 9.51 -3.89
C ILE A 318 -21.31 8.55 -4.78
N GLY A 319 -20.78 7.38 -5.14
CA GLY A 319 -21.51 6.39 -5.94
C GLY A 319 -22.68 5.72 -5.19
N GLY A 320 -22.51 5.40 -3.90
CA GLY A 320 -23.52 4.70 -3.11
C GLY A 320 -24.78 5.52 -2.81
N VAL A 321 -24.66 6.84 -2.65
CA VAL A 321 -25.80 7.72 -2.33
C VAL A 321 -26.68 7.97 -3.56
N VAL A 322 -26.10 7.98 -4.77
CA VAL A 322 -26.86 8.15 -6.03
C VAL A 322 -27.66 6.90 -6.39
N VAL A 323 -27.12 5.70 -6.15
CA VAL A 323 -27.82 4.43 -6.42
C VAL A 323 -28.98 4.21 -5.45
N LEU A 324 -28.83 4.54 -4.16
CA LEU A 324 -29.90 4.38 -3.17
C LEU A 324 -31.06 5.39 -3.38
N SER A 325 -30.76 6.60 -3.87
CA SER A 325 -31.77 7.62 -4.16
C SER A 325 -32.56 7.32 -5.44
N MET A 326 -31.95 6.69 -6.45
CA MET A 326 -32.68 6.25 -7.65
C MET A 326 -33.61 5.04 -7.38
N ALA A 327 -33.19 4.07 -6.56
CA ALA A 327 -34.02 2.92 -6.21
C ALA A 327 -35.27 3.33 -5.40
N THR A 328 -35.13 4.28 -4.47
CA THR A 328 -36.24 4.77 -3.65
C THR A 328 -37.21 5.66 -4.44
N ALA A 329 -36.71 6.48 -5.37
CA ALA A 329 -37.56 7.27 -6.28
C ALA A 329 -38.34 6.39 -7.28
N GLY A 330 -37.72 5.32 -7.80
CA GLY A 330 -38.37 4.37 -8.72
C GLY A 330 -39.52 3.59 -8.06
N VAL A 331 -39.31 3.09 -6.84
CA VAL A 331 -40.35 2.37 -6.07
C VAL A 331 -41.51 3.29 -5.69
N TRP A 332 -41.24 4.55 -5.37
CA TRP A 332 -42.29 5.53 -5.04
C TRP A 332 -43.12 5.93 -6.27
N MET A 333 -42.49 6.18 -7.44
CA MET A 333 -43.23 6.45 -8.68
C MET A 333 -44.06 5.24 -9.15
N TYR A 334 -43.53 4.01 -9.01
CA TYR A 334 -44.26 2.80 -9.38
C TYR A 334 -45.51 2.58 -8.51
N ARG A 335 -45.41 2.86 -7.20
CA ARG A 335 -46.56 2.80 -6.28
C ARG A 335 -47.60 3.89 -6.53
N LYS A 336 -47.18 5.08 -6.98
CA LYS A 336 -48.11 6.20 -7.27
C LYS A 336 -48.91 6.00 -8.56
N ARG A 337 -48.42 5.22 -9.53
CA ARG A 337 -49.15 4.90 -10.77
C ARG A 337 -50.15 3.73 -10.66
N ARG A 338 -50.18 3.04 -9.51
CA ARG A 338 -51.09 1.91 -9.23
C ARG A 338 -52.24 2.25 -8.27
N LYS A 339 -52.40 3.53 -7.90
CA LYS A 339 -53.59 4.08 -7.26
C LYS A 339 -54.28 5.03 -8.23
#